data_AF-A0AAE8MXM9-F1
#
_entry.id   AF-A0AAE8MXM9-F1
#
_cell.length_a   1.000
_cell.length_b   1.000
_cell.length_c   1.000
_cell.angle_alpha   90.00
_cell.angle_beta   90.00
_cell.angle_gamma   90.00
#
_symmetry.space_group_name_H-M   'P 1'
#
loop_
_entity.id
_entity.type
_entity.pdbx_description
1 polymer ?
#
loop_
_entity_poly.entity_id
_entity_poly.type
_entity_poly.pdbx_seq_one_letter_code
_entity_poly.pdbx_strand_id
1 'polypeptide(L)'
;MIKSAIPLVRYAENKVSINGALDKIFGLCFMEEDLPLVFLSVLLTTRPRLASSGKTTAVAAIDWAVKDLVNTTPVLGKLSKSSLHELSEPLTRYPLPGFVVLLAAAESAGIEPRLRELAALCCLLFLLIEEFFRARESTPVDNKTALAYVRTCSSAADMASTRPEPTPMASLQKELKRMKGATLSAAVEDADRIVALLEAAREQVAGAKDQHAASLTMTKLQNPIKDRFEALNRDLREASKQQKNFGKALDKSLPLRPIPTEPTALANAEPHVAKTIVMHLFREGRFDVATSFLAEARENGLLGGADEAEDDFGTLEAQFTDLYSILDSLRARDLVPAMSWAARNAEGLEANSSNLGFELNRLQFIWLLKGPSVNGLPDDDRNGLPGALRYAREHFWKFQARHGRQIKSLVTATIFSPNLDESPYASLLATDSAFAEAANSFAREFCSLLKLSAESPLYVAVTAGAISLPQLLKYDRTAKARRTEWTSHDEQAFETPLPRRMVYHPIFVCPVLKEQTTANNPPMMLPCGHVVCRDALKRMIKSSKFKCPYCPVEGVFKDAREIRL
;
A
#
# COMPACT_ATOMS: atom_id res chain seq x y z
N MET A 1 17.63 -3.95 39.00
CA MET A 1 18.87 -3.77 39.80
C MET A 1 19.56 -2.49 39.35
N ILE A 2 19.54 -1.42 40.15
CA ILE A 2 20.44 -0.26 39.97
C ILE A 2 20.95 0.07 41.38
N LYS A 3 22.19 -0.28 41.70
CA LYS A 3 22.82 -0.02 43.02
C LYS A 3 23.85 1.11 42.99
N SER A 4 24.07 1.76 41.85
CA SER A 4 24.89 2.97 41.75
C SER A 4 24.00 4.20 41.74
N ALA A 5 23.97 4.94 42.87
CA ALA A 5 23.34 6.25 42.92
C ALA A 5 24.13 7.21 42.03
N ILE A 6 23.48 7.82 41.03
CA ILE A 6 24.06 8.93 40.28
C ILE A 6 24.01 10.15 41.22
N PRO A 7 25.15 10.71 41.64
CA PRO A 7 25.13 11.88 42.49
C PRO A 7 24.59 13.07 41.67
N LEU A 8 23.53 13.73 42.15
CA LEU A 8 22.96 14.95 41.56
C LEU A 8 23.92 16.12 41.83
N VAL A 9 25.02 16.18 41.08
CA VAL A 9 26.06 17.23 41.12
C VAL A 9 26.06 17.96 39.77
N ARG A 10 26.61 19.17 39.72
CA ARG A 10 26.72 19.95 38.47
C ARG A 10 27.33 19.11 37.35
N TYR A 11 26.59 18.99 36.26
CA TYR A 11 27.06 18.32 35.05
C TYR A 11 28.24 19.07 34.44
N ALA A 12 28.23 20.41 34.54
CA ALA A 12 29.32 21.28 34.14
C ALA A 12 30.68 20.89 34.76
N GLU A 13 30.66 20.45 36.02
CA GLU A 13 31.86 20.22 36.83
C GLU A 13 32.29 18.75 36.82
N ASN A 14 31.41 17.81 36.42
CA ASN A 14 31.64 16.36 36.51
C ASN A 14 31.31 15.59 35.22
N LYS A 15 31.33 16.26 34.07
CA LYS A 15 30.97 15.72 32.74
C LYS A 15 31.57 14.33 32.47
N VAL A 16 32.87 14.14 32.70
CA VAL A 16 33.58 12.87 32.43
C VAL A 16 33.05 11.71 33.28
N SER A 17 32.74 11.97 34.55
CA SER A 17 32.25 10.93 35.47
C SER A 17 30.80 10.55 35.17
N ILE A 18 29.97 11.55 34.84
CA ILE A 18 28.57 11.33 34.48
C ILE A 18 28.48 10.61 33.13
N ASN A 19 29.21 11.06 32.10
CA ASN A 19 29.25 10.37 30.80
C ASN A 19 29.77 8.94 30.95
N GLY A 20 30.85 8.72 31.70
CA GLY A 20 31.38 7.37 31.95
C GLY A 20 30.41 6.46 32.72
N ALA A 21 29.58 7.01 33.62
CA ALA A 21 28.53 6.26 34.30
C ALA A 21 27.36 5.95 33.36
N LEU A 22 26.93 6.91 32.55
CA LEU A 22 25.87 6.73 31.54
C LEU A 22 26.31 5.74 30.47
N ASP A 23 27.56 5.78 30.01
CA ASP A 23 28.12 4.83 29.05
C ASP A 23 28.16 3.41 29.61
N LYS A 24 28.49 3.25 30.90
CA LYS A 24 28.42 1.95 31.58
C LYS A 24 26.98 1.45 31.76
N ILE A 25 26.03 2.34 31.99
CA ILE A 25 24.60 2.00 32.19
C ILE A 25 23.92 1.67 30.85
N PHE A 26 24.24 2.43 29.80
CA PHE A 26 23.62 2.34 28.48
C PHE A 26 24.49 1.61 27.43
N GLY A 27 25.64 1.07 27.81
CA GLY A 27 26.45 0.16 26.99
C GLY A 27 26.94 0.75 25.67
N LEU A 28 27.36 2.03 25.66
CA LEU A 28 27.80 2.78 24.45
C LEU A 28 26.72 2.86 23.34
N CYS A 29 25.43 2.74 23.69
CA CYS A 29 24.34 2.84 22.72
C CYS A 29 24.11 4.25 22.14
N PHE A 30 24.73 5.27 22.71
CA PHE A 30 24.56 6.67 22.33
C PHE A 30 25.92 7.31 22.06
N MET A 31 25.97 8.28 21.14
CA MET A 31 27.18 9.09 20.93
C MET A 31 27.42 9.96 22.17
N GLU A 32 28.68 10.25 22.51
CA GLU A 32 29.03 11.03 23.70
C GLU A 32 28.38 12.43 23.72
N GLU A 33 28.09 12.96 22.53
CA GLU A 33 27.38 14.22 22.28
C GLU A 33 25.89 14.17 22.71
N ASP A 34 25.28 12.99 22.71
CA ASP A 34 23.85 12.75 22.97
C ASP A 34 23.56 12.30 24.42
N LEU A 35 24.58 11.85 25.15
CA LEU A 35 24.47 11.45 26.57
C LEU A 35 23.80 12.50 27.48
N PRO A 36 24.06 13.82 27.35
CA PRO A 36 23.34 14.82 28.15
C PRO A 36 21.82 14.79 27.91
N LEU A 37 21.37 14.53 26.67
CA LEU A 37 19.95 14.47 26.32
C LEU A 37 19.28 13.21 26.86
N VAL A 38 20.01 12.08 26.84
CA VAL A 38 19.57 10.82 27.47
C VAL A 38 19.42 11.02 28.97
N PHE A 39 20.37 11.68 29.63
CA PHE A 39 20.29 11.98 31.05
C PHE A 39 19.12 12.91 31.40
N LEU A 40 18.89 13.94 30.58
CA LEU A 40 17.74 14.83 30.68
C LEU A 40 16.41 14.07 30.58
N SER A 41 16.32 13.12 29.63
CA SER A 41 15.11 12.28 29.45
C SER A 41 14.82 11.40 30.67
N VAL A 42 15.86 10.87 31.31
CA VAL A 42 15.76 10.04 32.52
C VAL A 42 15.32 10.89 33.73
N LEU A 43 15.85 12.11 33.87
CA LEU A 43 15.46 13.05 34.92
C LEU A 43 13.99 13.52 34.75
N LEU A 44 13.57 13.82 33.52
CA LEU A 44 12.21 14.27 33.22
C LEU A 44 11.17 13.16 33.39
N THR A 45 11.51 11.91 33.10
CA THR A 45 10.61 10.75 33.30
C THR A 45 10.52 10.30 34.76
N THR A 46 11.54 10.57 35.58
CA THR A 46 11.54 10.25 37.03
C THR A 46 10.88 11.32 37.89
N ARG A 47 10.85 12.59 37.44
CA ARG A 47 10.26 13.73 38.15
C ARG A 47 8.78 13.52 38.58
N PRO A 48 7.83 13.07 37.73
CA PRO A 48 6.45 12.89 38.14
C PRO A 48 6.28 11.78 39.20
N ARG A 49 7.11 10.72 39.12
CA ARG A 49 7.10 9.58 40.06
C ARG A 49 7.64 9.95 41.45
N LEU A 50 8.54 10.93 41.51
CA LEU A 50 9.07 11.47 42.77
C LEU A 50 8.15 12.52 43.39
N ALA A 51 7.45 13.29 42.55
CA ALA A 51 6.42 14.23 43.00
C ALA A 51 5.22 13.51 43.63
N SER A 52 4.75 12.40 43.03
CA SER A 52 3.65 11.60 43.59
C SER A 52 4.01 10.84 44.87
N SER A 53 5.31 10.67 45.17
CA SER A 53 5.79 10.01 46.40
C SER A 53 6.18 10.97 47.53
N GLY A 54 5.87 12.27 47.40
CA GLY A 54 6.04 13.27 48.46
C GLY A 54 7.48 13.67 48.76
N LYS A 55 8.46 13.29 47.92
CA LYS A 55 9.89 13.58 48.13
C LYS A 55 10.29 14.93 47.55
N THR A 56 9.84 16.02 48.19
CA THR A 56 10.03 17.41 47.73
C THR A 56 11.50 17.81 47.54
N THR A 57 12.42 17.31 48.37
CA THR A 57 13.87 17.56 48.23
C THR A 57 14.48 16.89 47.00
N ALA A 58 14.03 15.70 46.63
CA ALA A 58 14.50 15.00 45.43
C ALA A 58 13.99 15.67 44.14
N VAL A 59 12.75 16.18 44.16
CA VAL A 59 12.19 16.96 43.07
C VAL A 59 12.95 18.28 42.88
N ALA A 60 13.27 18.99 43.97
CA ALA A 60 14.07 20.21 43.91
C ALA A 60 15.49 19.96 43.36
N ALA A 61 16.11 18.83 43.71
CA ALA A 61 17.43 18.44 43.21
C ALA A 61 17.39 18.07 41.71
N ILE A 62 16.32 17.41 41.25
CA ILE A 62 16.10 17.15 39.81
C ILE A 62 15.89 18.47 39.05
N ASP A 63 15.07 19.38 39.57
CA ASP A 63 14.81 20.68 38.93
C ASP A 63 16.08 21.52 38.84
N TRP A 64 16.96 21.42 39.85
CA TRP A 64 18.26 22.06 39.83
C TRP A 64 19.21 21.42 38.80
N ALA A 65 19.28 20.09 38.73
CA ALA A 65 20.10 19.37 37.75
C ALA A 65 19.64 19.59 36.30
N VAL A 66 18.32 19.65 36.07
CA VAL A 66 17.73 20.00 34.77
C VAL A 66 18.14 21.41 34.35
N LYS A 67 18.07 22.40 35.26
CA LYS A 67 18.52 23.78 34.98
C LYS A 67 20.02 23.85 34.65
N ASP A 68 20.86 23.11 35.37
CA ASP A 68 22.30 23.05 35.13
C ASP A 68 22.64 22.42 33.76
N LEU A 69 21.99 21.31 33.39
CA LEU A 69 22.14 20.66 32.08
C LEU A 69 21.65 21.54 30.93
N VAL A 70 20.53 22.24 31.12
CA VAL A 70 19.98 23.17 30.12
C VAL A 70 20.96 24.32 29.85
N ASN A 71 21.58 24.88 30.90
CA ASN A 71 22.53 25.98 30.79
C ASN A 71 23.89 25.55 30.17
N THR A 72 24.26 24.29 30.31
CA THR A 72 25.50 23.72 29.73
C THR A 72 25.31 23.16 28.33
N THR A 73 24.07 23.06 27.84
CA THR A 73 23.74 22.58 26.49
C THR A 73 23.67 23.78 25.52
N PRO A 74 24.61 23.93 24.57
CA PRO A 74 24.71 25.13 23.72
C PRO A 74 23.49 25.40 22.83
N VAL A 75 22.67 24.37 22.56
CA VAL A 75 21.42 24.47 21.78
C VAL A 75 20.29 25.10 22.60
N LEU A 76 20.20 24.82 23.91
CA LEU A 76 19.10 25.29 24.76
C LEU A 76 19.35 26.71 25.31
N GLY A 77 20.62 27.10 25.52
CA GLY A 77 20.97 28.47 25.89
C GLY A 77 20.57 29.52 24.84
N LYS A 78 20.55 29.14 23.55
CA LYS A 78 20.14 30.01 22.43
C LYS A 78 18.64 30.24 22.31
N LEU A 79 17.80 29.35 22.87
CA LEU A 79 16.33 29.53 22.92
C LEU A 79 15.91 30.75 23.75
N SER A 80 16.77 31.24 24.64
CA SER A 80 16.46 32.36 25.54
C SER A 80 16.74 33.76 24.97
N LYS A 81 17.46 33.89 23.83
CA LYS A 81 18.08 35.18 23.45
C LYS A 81 18.06 35.63 21.99
N SER A 82 17.54 34.88 21.00
CA SER A 82 17.53 35.42 19.62
C SER A 82 16.44 34.88 18.68
N SER A 83 16.27 35.62 17.58
CA SER A 83 15.17 35.59 16.61
C SER A 83 15.05 34.28 15.83
N LEU A 84 13.81 33.98 15.45
CA LEU A 84 13.29 32.81 14.72
C LEU A 84 14.16 32.25 13.57
N HIS A 85 14.98 33.09 12.95
CA HIS A 85 15.88 32.71 11.84
C HIS A 85 17.13 31.94 12.31
N GLU A 86 17.61 32.16 13.53
CA GLU A 86 18.79 31.50 14.12
C GLU A 86 18.48 30.12 14.74
N LEU A 87 17.20 29.80 14.93
CA LEU A 87 16.72 28.55 15.55
C LEU A 87 16.59 27.38 14.56
N SER A 88 16.66 27.65 13.24
CA SER A 88 16.33 26.68 12.19
C SER A 88 17.37 25.58 11.96
N GLU A 89 18.65 25.83 12.22
CA GLU A 89 19.76 24.90 11.95
C GLU A 89 20.05 23.94 13.12
N PRO A 90 19.99 24.36 14.40
CA PRO A 90 20.26 23.46 15.53
C PRO A 90 19.09 22.53 15.87
N LEU A 91 17.84 22.95 15.63
CA LEU A 91 16.64 22.20 16.04
C LEU A 91 16.28 21.06 15.08
N THR A 92 16.62 21.17 13.80
CA THR A 92 16.35 20.14 12.78
C THR A 92 17.38 18.99 12.77
N ARG A 93 18.46 19.11 13.56
CA ARG A 93 19.51 18.08 13.68
C ARG A 93 19.09 16.88 14.55
N TYR A 94 18.05 17.03 15.37
CA TYR A 94 17.59 15.98 16.28
C TYR A 94 16.42 15.19 15.70
N PRO A 95 16.46 13.84 15.67
CA PRO A 95 15.31 13.03 15.29
C PRO A 95 14.13 13.27 16.26
N LEU A 96 12.90 13.08 15.77
CA LEU A 96 11.64 13.40 16.48
C LEU A 96 11.63 13.00 17.97
N PRO A 97 12.10 11.82 18.39
CA PRO A 97 12.16 11.46 19.81
C PRO A 97 13.07 12.37 20.66
N GLY A 98 14.22 12.79 20.13
CA GLY A 98 15.13 13.72 20.80
C GLY A 98 14.58 15.14 20.85
N PHE A 99 13.84 15.56 19.82
CA PHE A 99 13.20 16.87 19.75
C PHE A 99 12.05 17.02 20.77
N VAL A 100 11.26 15.97 20.98
CA VAL A 100 10.20 15.94 22.01
C VAL A 100 10.79 16.08 23.42
N VAL A 101 11.92 15.42 23.69
CA VAL A 101 12.64 15.55 24.98
C VAL A 101 13.15 16.98 25.18
N LEU A 102 13.67 17.63 24.12
CA LEU A 102 14.10 19.03 24.17
C LEU A 102 12.96 20.00 24.48
N LEU A 103 11.78 19.81 23.88
CA LEU A 103 10.60 20.64 24.16
C LEU A 103 10.08 20.46 25.60
N ALA A 104 10.08 19.23 26.12
CA ALA A 104 9.70 18.94 27.49
C ALA A 104 10.70 19.52 28.52
N ALA A 105 11.99 19.53 28.18
CA ALA A 105 13.02 20.18 29.00
C ALA A 105 12.89 21.71 28.97
N ALA A 106 12.56 22.29 27.81
CA ALA A 106 12.37 23.72 27.63
C ALA A 106 11.23 24.27 28.51
N GLU A 107 10.17 23.49 28.72
CA GLU A 107 9.11 23.79 29.68
C GLU A 107 9.62 23.93 31.11
N SER A 108 10.43 22.97 31.55
CA SER A 108 11.02 22.95 32.88
C SER A 108 12.09 24.04 33.09
N ALA A 109 12.63 24.58 32.00
CA ALA A 109 13.55 25.71 31.96
C ALA A 109 12.87 27.09 31.94
N GLY A 110 11.53 27.14 31.89
CA GLY A 110 10.77 28.40 31.89
C GLY A 110 10.74 29.13 30.54
N ILE A 111 10.94 28.40 29.42
CA ILE A 111 10.84 28.98 28.07
C ILE A 111 9.37 29.22 27.71
N GLU A 112 9.08 30.41 27.16
CA GLU A 112 7.73 30.87 26.86
C GLU A 112 6.97 29.86 25.96
N PRO A 113 5.71 29.52 26.28
CA PRO A 113 4.92 28.54 25.51
C PRO A 113 4.88 28.82 24.01
N ARG A 114 4.75 30.10 23.64
CA ARG A 114 4.70 30.54 22.24
C ARG A 114 5.96 30.21 21.45
N LEU A 115 7.14 30.24 22.07
CA LEU A 115 8.41 29.86 21.45
C LEU A 115 8.53 28.34 21.29
N ARG A 116 8.00 27.57 22.25
CA ARG A 116 7.95 26.10 22.20
C ARG A 116 7.03 25.60 21.08
N GLU A 117 5.85 26.22 20.94
CA GLU A 117 4.88 25.93 19.87
C GLU A 117 5.47 26.23 18.48
N LEU A 118 6.19 27.35 18.35
CA LEU A 118 6.79 27.77 17.09
C LEU A 118 7.94 26.84 16.66
N ALA A 119 8.77 26.42 17.61
CA ALA A 119 9.78 25.39 17.38
C ALA A 119 9.15 24.06 16.94
N ALA A 120 8.06 23.64 17.58
CA ALA A 120 7.33 22.43 17.22
C ALA A 120 6.75 22.50 15.80
N LEU A 121 6.15 23.63 15.43
CA LEU A 121 5.63 23.89 14.09
C LEU A 121 6.73 23.82 13.03
N CYS A 122 7.90 24.40 13.28
CA CYS A 122 9.04 24.33 12.36
C CYS A 122 9.55 22.89 12.14
N CYS A 123 9.63 22.09 13.21
CA CYS A 123 10.03 20.68 13.11
C CYS A 123 8.98 19.86 12.33
N LEU A 124 7.68 20.09 12.59
CA LEU A 124 6.59 19.44 11.87
C LEU A 124 6.62 19.75 10.37
N LEU A 125 6.81 21.02 10.00
CA LEU A 125 6.94 21.46 8.61
C LEU A 125 8.14 20.81 7.91
N PHE A 126 9.28 20.71 8.59
CA PHE A 126 10.46 20.04 8.05
C PHE A 126 10.21 18.54 7.79
N LEU A 127 9.59 17.84 8.74
CA LEU A 127 9.27 16.41 8.61
C LEU A 127 8.25 16.14 7.51
N LEU A 128 7.25 17.01 7.34
CA LEU A 128 6.28 16.91 6.24
C LEU A 128 6.96 17.09 4.87
N ILE A 129 7.94 17.97 4.78
CA ILE A 129 8.73 18.18 3.57
C ILE A 129 9.63 16.97 3.28
N GLU A 130 10.34 16.46 4.28
CA GLU A 130 11.13 15.22 4.18
C GLU A 130 10.30 14.03 3.69
N GLU A 131 9.13 13.79 4.28
CA GLU A 131 8.24 12.70 3.86
C GLU A 131 7.70 12.90 2.43
N PHE A 132 7.38 14.14 2.05
CA PHE A 132 6.98 14.45 0.67
C PHE A 132 8.10 14.15 -0.35
N PHE A 133 9.36 14.43 -0.01
CA PHE A 133 10.49 14.16 -0.90
C PHE A 133 10.93 12.69 -0.87
N ARG A 134 10.82 12.01 0.29
CA ARG A 134 11.00 10.56 0.41
C ARG A 134 9.98 9.80 -0.46
N ALA A 135 8.73 10.27 -0.51
CA ALA A 135 7.71 9.73 -1.42
C ALA A 135 7.99 9.98 -2.91
N ARG A 136 8.94 10.86 -3.25
CA ARG A 136 9.35 11.19 -4.63
C ARG A 136 10.78 10.74 -4.99
N GLU A 137 11.44 9.98 -4.11
CA GLU A 137 12.81 9.45 -4.30
C GLU A 137 13.85 10.52 -4.69
N SER A 138 13.83 11.70 -4.08
CA SER A 138 14.85 12.73 -4.28
C SER A 138 15.85 12.84 -3.12
N THR A 139 16.94 13.58 -3.33
CA THR A 139 17.93 13.91 -2.30
C THR A 139 17.32 14.68 -1.10
N PRO A 140 17.87 14.53 0.12
CA PRO A 140 17.43 15.29 1.30
C PRO A 140 17.60 16.80 1.08
N VAL A 141 16.70 17.59 1.67
CA VAL A 141 16.52 19.02 1.37
C VAL A 141 17.39 19.90 2.28
N ASP A 142 18.13 20.85 1.70
CA ASP A 142 18.79 21.93 2.43
C ASP A 142 17.79 22.99 2.92
N ASN A 143 18.00 23.53 4.14
CA ASN A 143 17.08 24.45 4.82
C ASN A 143 16.66 25.70 4.00
N LYS A 144 17.55 26.20 3.12
CA LYS A 144 17.26 27.37 2.26
C LYS A 144 16.29 27.04 1.12
N THR A 145 16.28 25.80 0.65
CA THR A 145 15.46 25.33 -0.47
C THR A 145 14.01 25.10 -0.04
N ALA A 146 13.80 24.62 1.19
CA ALA A 146 12.49 24.47 1.81
C ALA A 146 11.76 25.83 1.95
N LEU A 147 12.45 26.86 2.43
CA LEU A 147 11.90 28.22 2.61
C LEU A 147 11.53 28.92 1.29
N ALA A 148 12.29 28.65 0.21
CA ALA A 148 11.97 29.16 -1.12
C ALA A 148 10.70 28.52 -1.70
N TYR A 149 10.46 27.25 -1.41
CA TYR A 149 9.31 26.48 -1.90
C TYR A 149 7.99 26.85 -1.18
N VAL A 150 8.07 27.18 0.11
CA VAL A 150 6.91 27.67 0.88
C VAL A 150 6.36 28.98 0.28
N ARG A 151 7.23 29.86 -0.21
CA ARG A 151 6.80 31.13 -0.84
C ARG A 151 6.10 30.90 -2.18
N THR A 152 6.52 29.95 -2.99
CA THR A 152 5.91 29.65 -4.30
C THR A 152 4.61 28.86 -4.19
N CYS A 153 4.45 27.99 -3.19
CA CYS A 153 3.21 27.23 -2.99
C CYS A 153 2.00 28.11 -2.60
N SER A 154 2.22 29.26 -1.96
CA SER A 154 1.16 30.25 -1.68
C SER A 154 0.53 30.84 -2.93
N SER A 155 1.21 30.82 -4.08
CA SER A 155 0.71 31.34 -5.36
C SER A 155 0.11 30.26 -6.28
N ALA A 156 0.29 28.97 -5.95
CA ALA A 156 -0.22 27.84 -6.74
C ALA A 156 -1.61 27.35 -6.29
N ALA A 157 -2.08 27.81 -5.13
CA ALA A 157 -3.41 27.47 -4.59
C ALA A 157 -4.58 27.99 -5.45
N ASP A 158 -4.34 28.96 -6.33
CA ASP A 158 -5.37 29.50 -7.24
C ASP A 158 -5.54 28.71 -8.55
N MET A 159 -4.72 27.68 -8.82
CA MET A 159 -4.82 26.88 -10.06
C MET A 159 -5.43 25.48 -9.88
N ALA A 160 -5.85 25.09 -8.67
CA ALA A 160 -6.46 23.78 -8.41
C ALA A 160 -8.01 23.81 -8.37
N SER A 161 -8.63 24.64 -9.22
CA SER A 161 -10.08 24.62 -9.45
C SER A 161 -10.42 24.04 -10.83
N THR A 162 -10.06 22.78 -11.06
CA THR A 162 -10.74 21.95 -12.05
C THR A 162 -11.36 20.76 -11.33
N ARG A 163 -12.68 20.83 -11.14
CA ARG A 163 -13.46 19.70 -10.62
C ARG A 163 -13.15 18.46 -11.47
N PRO A 164 -12.87 17.28 -10.88
CA PRO A 164 -12.78 16.06 -11.65
C PRO A 164 -14.13 15.81 -12.33
N GLU A 165 -14.14 15.61 -13.65
CA GLU A 165 -15.34 15.19 -14.36
C GLU A 165 -15.91 13.91 -13.72
N PRO A 166 -17.24 13.80 -13.55
CA PRO A 166 -17.83 12.62 -12.95
C PRO A 166 -17.53 11.39 -13.80
N THR A 167 -16.83 10.42 -13.21
CA THR A 167 -16.55 9.15 -13.88
C THR A 167 -17.86 8.46 -14.29
N PRO A 168 -17.92 7.75 -15.43
CA PRO A 168 -19.12 7.04 -15.88
C PRO A 168 -19.72 6.12 -14.80
N MET A 169 -18.84 5.52 -13.97
CA MET A 169 -19.19 4.67 -12.85
C MET A 169 -19.95 5.39 -11.73
N ALA A 170 -19.68 6.67 -11.48
CA ALA A 170 -20.42 7.45 -10.47
C ALA A 170 -21.88 7.68 -10.89
N SER A 171 -22.12 7.91 -12.19
CA SER A 171 -23.48 7.99 -12.74
C SER A 171 -24.22 6.67 -12.63
N LEU A 172 -23.55 5.55 -12.92
CA LEU A 172 -24.13 4.21 -12.77
C LEU A 172 -24.47 3.87 -11.33
N GLN A 173 -23.59 4.18 -10.38
CA GLN A 173 -23.83 3.97 -8.95
C GLN A 173 -25.04 4.77 -8.46
N LYS A 174 -25.24 5.99 -8.95
CA LYS A 174 -26.40 6.81 -8.64
C LYS A 174 -27.70 6.19 -9.15
N GLU A 175 -27.72 5.71 -10.39
CA GLU A 175 -28.89 5.02 -10.96
C GLU A 175 -29.13 3.65 -10.31
N LEU A 176 -28.08 2.92 -9.90
CA LEU A 176 -28.20 1.68 -9.13
C LEU A 176 -28.85 1.91 -7.77
N LYS A 177 -28.49 3.00 -7.06
CA LYS A 177 -29.16 3.37 -5.80
C LYS A 177 -30.64 3.65 -5.99
N ARG A 178 -31.03 4.29 -7.10
CA ARG A 178 -32.43 4.55 -7.46
C ARG A 178 -33.20 3.26 -7.77
N MET A 179 -32.58 2.36 -8.53
CA MET A 179 -33.11 1.02 -8.80
C MET A 179 -33.35 0.21 -7.52
N LYS A 180 -32.39 0.24 -6.58
CA LYS A 180 -32.54 -0.45 -5.28
C LYS A 180 -33.66 0.14 -4.41
N GLY A 181 -34.01 1.41 -4.60
CA GLY A 181 -35.15 2.04 -3.92
C GLY A 181 -36.51 1.67 -4.51
N ALA A 182 -36.58 1.37 -5.80
CA ALA A 182 -37.80 0.97 -6.50
C ALA A 182 -37.97 -0.56 -6.46
N THR A 183 -38.30 -1.11 -5.29
CA THR A 183 -38.56 -2.55 -5.14
C THR A 183 -40.02 -2.90 -5.42
N LEU A 184 -40.26 -4.14 -5.84
CA LEU A 184 -41.61 -4.68 -6.05
C LEU A 184 -42.33 -5.05 -4.74
N SER A 185 -41.70 -4.85 -3.58
CA SER A 185 -42.25 -5.24 -2.28
C SER A 185 -43.59 -4.58 -1.98
N ALA A 186 -43.69 -3.26 -2.19
CA ALA A 186 -44.94 -2.50 -2.01
C ALA A 186 -46.07 -3.00 -2.95
N ALA A 187 -45.72 -3.36 -4.19
CA ALA A 187 -46.66 -3.93 -5.15
C ALA A 187 -47.14 -5.32 -4.72
N VAL A 188 -46.25 -6.17 -4.19
CA VAL A 188 -46.63 -7.48 -3.63
C VAL A 188 -47.58 -7.30 -2.44
N GLU A 189 -47.25 -6.39 -1.51
CA GLU A 189 -48.13 -6.11 -0.37
C GLU A 189 -49.51 -5.56 -0.79
N ASP A 190 -49.57 -4.71 -1.82
CA ASP A 190 -50.85 -4.23 -2.35
C ASP A 190 -51.65 -5.36 -3.01
N ALA A 191 -50.99 -6.31 -3.68
CA ALA A 191 -51.65 -7.51 -4.19
C ALA A 191 -52.20 -8.39 -3.06
N ASP A 192 -51.42 -8.63 -2.00
CA ASP A 192 -51.86 -9.40 -0.82
C ASP A 192 -53.05 -8.73 -0.12
N ARG A 193 -53.03 -7.39 -0.01
CA ARG A 193 -54.16 -6.62 0.55
C ARG A 193 -55.42 -6.72 -0.32
N ILE A 194 -55.29 -6.75 -1.65
CA ILE A 194 -56.43 -6.97 -2.56
C ILE A 194 -57.00 -8.39 -2.34
N VAL A 195 -56.13 -9.41 -2.24
CA VAL A 195 -56.55 -10.78 -1.95
C VAL A 195 -57.32 -10.85 -0.62
N ALA A 196 -56.77 -10.27 0.45
CA ALA A 196 -57.42 -10.24 1.76
C ALA A 196 -58.80 -9.54 1.74
N LEU A 197 -58.92 -8.43 0.99
CA LEU A 197 -60.21 -7.74 0.81
C LEU A 197 -61.23 -8.61 0.09
N LEU A 198 -60.81 -9.33 -0.96
CA LEU A 198 -61.67 -10.23 -1.71
C LEU A 198 -62.08 -11.47 -0.89
N GLU A 199 -61.19 -12.00 -0.06
CA GLU A 199 -61.49 -13.12 0.83
C GLU A 199 -62.49 -12.72 1.92
N ALA A 200 -62.29 -11.57 2.57
CA ALA A 200 -63.23 -11.02 3.54
C ALA A 200 -64.60 -10.71 2.91
N ALA A 201 -64.61 -10.21 1.67
CA ALA A 201 -65.83 -10.00 0.89
C ALA A 201 -66.59 -11.31 0.69
N ARG A 202 -65.87 -12.36 0.26
CA ARG A 202 -66.43 -13.69 0.01
C ARG A 202 -67.06 -14.27 1.28
N GLU A 203 -66.40 -14.15 2.42
CA GLU A 203 -66.94 -14.62 3.70
C GLU A 203 -68.18 -13.85 4.14
N GLN A 204 -68.19 -12.52 3.99
CA GLN A 204 -69.36 -11.70 4.32
C GLN A 204 -70.56 -12.00 3.40
N VAL A 205 -70.31 -12.30 2.12
CA VAL A 205 -71.36 -12.70 1.18
C VAL A 205 -71.86 -14.12 1.49
N ALA A 206 -70.98 -15.06 1.83
CA ALA A 206 -71.35 -16.42 2.20
C ALA A 206 -72.16 -16.49 3.52
N GLY A 207 -71.90 -15.57 4.45
CA GLY A 207 -72.64 -15.45 5.72
C GLY A 207 -73.92 -14.61 5.64
N ALA A 208 -74.19 -13.91 4.53
CA ALA A 208 -75.34 -13.05 4.38
C ALA A 208 -76.61 -13.84 4.05
N LYS A 209 -77.67 -13.68 4.85
CA LYS A 209 -78.99 -14.31 4.63
C LYS A 209 -79.87 -13.57 3.61
N ASP A 210 -79.56 -12.30 3.33
CA ASP A 210 -80.34 -11.41 2.44
C ASP A 210 -79.55 -10.94 1.23
N GLN A 211 -80.18 -10.98 0.04
CA GLN A 211 -79.61 -10.55 -1.24
C GLN A 211 -79.17 -9.07 -1.24
N HIS A 212 -79.82 -8.23 -0.44
CA HIS A 212 -79.49 -6.81 -0.31
C HIS A 212 -78.17 -6.57 0.45
N ALA A 213 -77.86 -7.40 1.45
CA ALA A 213 -76.61 -7.31 2.20
C ALA A 213 -75.40 -7.72 1.34
N ALA A 214 -75.54 -8.76 0.52
CA ALA A 214 -74.52 -9.16 -0.45
C ALA A 214 -74.23 -8.05 -1.49
N SER A 215 -75.28 -7.39 -2.00
CA SER A 215 -75.11 -6.26 -2.93
C SER A 215 -74.40 -5.07 -2.29
N LEU A 216 -74.71 -4.75 -1.03
CA LEU A 216 -74.09 -3.63 -0.32
C LEU A 216 -72.59 -3.88 -0.06
N THR A 217 -72.22 -5.11 0.27
CA THR A 217 -70.81 -5.51 0.44
C THR A 217 -70.05 -5.37 -0.88
N MET A 218 -70.62 -5.80 -2.01
CA MET A 218 -70.00 -5.63 -3.33
C MET A 218 -69.80 -4.16 -3.72
N THR A 219 -70.77 -3.28 -3.41
CA THR A 219 -70.63 -1.84 -3.68
C THR A 219 -69.54 -1.19 -2.81
N LYS A 220 -69.41 -1.59 -1.55
CA LYS A 220 -68.37 -1.07 -0.64
C LYS A 220 -66.95 -1.50 -1.04
N LEU A 221 -66.80 -2.60 -1.76
CA LEU A 221 -65.51 -3.12 -2.23
C LEU A 221 -64.98 -2.47 -3.52
N GLN A 222 -65.85 -1.85 -4.33
CA GLN A 222 -65.42 -1.26 -5.60
C GLN A 222 -64.33 -0.20 -5.43
N ASN A 223 -64.49 0.74 -4.49
CA ASN A 223 -63.53 1.83 -4.31
C ASN A 223 -62.18 1.33 -3.72
N PRO A 224 -62.16 0.55 -2.62
CA PRO A 224 -60.91 0.02 -2.06
C PRO A 224 -60.09 -0.82 -3.04
N ILE A 225 -60.75 -1.67 -3.84
CA ILE A 225 -60.06 -2.48 -4.86
C ILE A 225 -59.48 -1.57 -5.94
N LYS A 226 -60.26 -0.60 -6.42
CA LYS A 226 -59.81 0.33 -7.47
C LYS A 226 -58.61 1.14 -7.01
N ASP A 227 -58.66 1.73 -5.81
CA ASP A 227 -57.57 2.54 -5.25
C ASP A 227 -56.28 1.72 -5.11
N ARG A 228 -56.39 0.45 -4.68
CA ARG A 228 -55.26 -0.46 -4.55
C ARG A 228 -54.71 -0.94 -5.89
N PHE A 229 -55.57 -1.21 -6.87
CA PHE A 229 -55.14 -1.51 -8.23
C PHE A 229 -54.41 -0.33 -8.87
N GLU A 230 -54.86 0.90 -8.60
CA GLU A 230 -54.16 2.10 -9.05
C GLU A 230 -52.81 2.27 -8.37
N ALA A 231 -52.70 1.97 -7.07
CA ALA A 231 -51.41 1.95 -6.34
C ALA A 231 -50.44 0.89 -6.90
N LEU A 232 -50.91 -0.35 -7.05
CA LEU A 232 -50.16 -1.45 -7.65
C LEU A 232 -49.60 -1.07 -9.04
N ASN A 233 -50.45 -0.48 -9.89
CA ASN A 233 -50.04 -0.06 -11.23
C ASN A 233 -49.03 1.09 -11.23
N ARG A 234 -49.09 2.00 -10.24
CA ARG A 234 -48.08 3.07 -10.09
C ARG A 234 -46.73 2.48 -9.72
N ASP A 235 -46.68 1.56 -8.77
CA ASP A 235 -45.44 0.95 -8.29
C ASP A 235 -44.77 0.09 -9.38
N LEU A 236 -45.56 -0.71 -10.11
CA LEU A 236 -45.08 -1.48 -11.26
C LEU A 236 -44.49 -0.59 -12.37
N ARG A 237 -45.15 0.54 -12.67
CA ARG A 237 -44.65 1.51 -13.66
C ARG A 237 -43.35 2.16 -13.20
N GLU A 238 -43.23 2.51 -11.92
CA GLU A 238 -42.02 3.14 -11.38
C GLU A 238 -40.85 2.16 -11.40
N ALA A 239 -41.02 0.91 -10.96
CA ALA A 239 -39.99 -0.13 -11.04
C ALA A 239 -39.52 -0.36 -12.49
N SER A 240 -40.47 -0.50 -13.42
CA SER A 240 -40.17 -0.68 -14.85
C SER A 240 -39.43 0.51 -15.46
N LYS A 241 -39.80 1.74 -15.06
CA LYS A 241 -39.15 2.97 -15.49
C LYS A 241 -37.71 3.05 -14.99
N GLN A 242 -37.47 2.73 -13.71
CA GLN A 242 -36.13 2.70 -13.16
C GLN A 242 -35.27 1.64 -13.85
N GLN A 243 -35.82 0.45 -14.14
CA GLN A 243 -35.11 -0.61 -14.86
C GLN A 243 -34.69 -0.15 -16.26
N LYS A 244 -35.60 0.50 -16.98
CA LYS A 244 -35.31 1.07 -18.31
C LYS A 244 -34.26 2.18 -18.25
N ASN A 245 -34.31 3.05 -17.23
CA ASN A 245 -33.35 4.12 -17.04
C ASN A 245 -31.95 3.57 -16.73
N PHE A 246 -31.87 2.56 -15.86
CA PHE A 246 -30.62 1.88 -15.53
C PHE A 246 -30.04 1.17 -16.75
N GLY A 247 -30.86 0.44 -17.53
CA GLY A 247 -30.42 -0.20 -18.78
C GLY A 247 -29.84 0.81 -19.77
N LYS A 248 -30.52 1.94 -19.99
CA LYS A 248 -30.00 3.03 -20.84
C LYS A 248 -28.70 3.64 -20.31
N ALA A 249 -28.60 3.82 -18.99
CA ALA A 249 -27.39 4.32 -18.36
C ALA A 249 -26.23 3.32 -18.54
N LEU A 250 -26.51 2.02 -18.42
CA LEU A 250 -25.58 0.94 -18.66
C LEU A 250 -25.06 0.98 -20.09
N ASP A 251 -25.95 0.98 -21.09
CA ASP A 251 -25.58 1.04 -22.51
C ASP A 251 -24.74 2.28 -22.85
N LYS A 252 -25.07 3.43 -22.24
CA LYS A 252 -24.32 4.68 -22.43
C LYS A 252 -22.93 4.61 -21.81
N SER A 253 -22.81 3.98 -20.64
CA SER A 253 -21.55 3.87 -19.88
C SER A 253 -20.61 2.79 -20.41
N LEU A 254 -21.18 1.70 -20.96
CA LEU A 254 -20.49 0.52 -21.48
C LEU A 254 -20.94 0.26 -22.92
N PRO A 255 -20.64 1.16 -23.87
CA PRO A 255 -21.06 0.97 -25.25
C PRO A 255 -20.40 -0.29 -25.82
N LEU A 256 -21.21 -1.17 -26.43
CA LEU A 256 -20.72 -2.31 -27.20
C LEU A 256 -19.88 -1.79 -28.38
N ARG A 257 -18.56 -1.88 -28.26
CA ARG A 257 -17.62 -1.53 -29.32
C ARG A 257 -17.06 -2.82 -29.87
N PRO A 258 -17.22 -3.10 -31.18
CA PRO A 258 -16.56 -4.25 -31.78
C PRO A 258 -15.04 -4.07 -31.63
N ILE A 259 -14.38 -5.11 -31.12
CA ILE A 259 -12.93 -5.17 -31.00
C ILE A 259 -12.40 -5.68 -32.35
N PRO A 260 -11.35 -5.08 -32.93
CA PRO A 260 -10.73 -5.59 -34.15
C PRO A 260 -10.28 -7.06 -33.97
N THR A 261 -10.73 -7.93 -34.87
CA THR A 261 -10.46 -9.39 -34.86
C THR A 261 -9.41 -9.83 -35.88
N GLU A 262 -8.72 -8.89 -36.52
CA GLU A 262 -7.62 -9.14 -37.48
C GLU A 262 -6.51 -10.00 -36.83
N PRO A 263 -5.78 -10.82 -37.62
CA PRO A 263 -5.19 -12.08 -37.16
C PRO A 263 -4.32 -11.88 -35.94
N THR A 264 -4.72 -12.56 -34.87
CA THR A 264 -4.11 -12.53 -33.56
C THR A 264 -2.62 -12.86 -33.68
N ALA A 265 -1.75 -12.00 -33.17
CA ALA A 265 -0.34 -12.31 -32.90
C ALA A 265 -0.16 -13.59 -32.05
N LEU A 266 -1.26 -14.11 -31.47
CA LEU A 266 -1.37 -15.36 -30.72
C LEU A 266 -1.78 -16.58 -31.55
N ALA A 267 -1.85 -16.51 -32.88
CA ALA A 267 -2.13 -17.68 -33.70
C ALA A 267 -1.06 -18.76 -33.44
N ASN A 268 -1.48 -20.00 -33.14
CA ASN A 268 -0.64 -21.13 -32.70
C ASN A 268 -0.07 -21.01 -31.28
N ALA A 269 -0.48 -20.00 -30.48
CA ALA A 269 -0.08 -19.84 -29.08
C ALA A 269 -1.16 -20.33 -28.10
N GLU A 270 -2.25 -20.95 -28.58
CA GLU A 270 -3.36 -21.44 -27.79
C GLU A 270 -2.93 -22.41 -26.65
N PRO A 271 -1.97 -23.35 -26.87
CA PRO A 271 -1.45 -24.19 -25.79
C PRO A 271 -0.75 -23.40 -24.67
N HIS A 272 -0.02 -22.33 -25.04
CA HIS A 272 0.67 -21.47 -24.08
C HIS A 272 -0.32 -20.63 -23.26
N VAL A 273 -1.39 -20.16 -23.91
CA VAL A 273 -2.49 -19.45 -23.24
C VAL A 273 -3.19 -20.40 -22.27
N ALA A 274 -3.51 -21.63 -22.69
CA ALA A 274 -4.12 -22.64 -21.82
C ALA A 274 -3.24 -22.97 -20.61
N LYS A 275 -1.93 -23.20 -20.80
CA LYS A 275 -0.96 -23.38 -19.70
C LYS A 275 -0.95 -22.20 -18.74
N THR A 276 -0.95 -20.97 -19.28
CA THR A 276 -0.95 -19.74 -18.48
C THR A 276 -2.24 -19.58 -17.67
N ILE A 277 -3.39 -19.99 -18.22
CA ILE A 277 -4.68 -20.03 -17.51
C ILE A 277 -4.63 -21.04 -16.37
N VAL A 278 -4.18 -22.27 -16.61
CA VAL A 278 -4.04 -23.31 -15.57
C VAL A 278 -3.14 -22.82 -14.44
N MET A 279 -1.95 -22.29 -14.77
CA MET A 279 -1.01 -21.75 -13.78
C MET A 279 -1.62 -20.59 -12.98
N HIS A 280 -2.42 -19.72 -13.63
CA HIS A 280 -3.13 -18.65 -12.94
C HIS A 280 -4.17 -19.20 -11.97
N LEU A 281 -4.96 -20.20 -12.38
CA LEU A 281 -5.99 -20.79 -11.52
C LEU A 281 -5.38 -21.47 -10.29
N PHE A 282 -4.27 -22.19 -10.44
CA PHE A 282 -3.52 -22.73 -9.29
C PHE A 282 -3.00 -21.64 -8.37
N ARG A 283 -2.46 -20.57 -8.94
CA ARG A 283 -1.95 -19.43 -8.17
C ARG A 283 -3.04 -18.68 -7.41
N GLU A 284 -4.27 -18.66 -7.93
CA GLU A 284 -5.45 -18.08 -7.28
C GLU A 284 -6.18 -19.06 -6.34
N GLY A 285 -5.65 -20.29 -6.19
CA GLY A 285 -6.21 -21.32 -5.31
C GLY A 285 -7.53 -21.90 -5.81
N ARG A 286 -7.81 -21.79 -7.11
CA ARG A 286 -8.99 -22.37 -7.77
C ARG A 286 -8.66 -23.76 -8.33
N PHE A 287 -8.28 -24.67 -7.45
CA PHE A 287 -7.80 -26.02 -7.80
C PHE A 287 -8.86 -26.81 -8.60
N ASP A 288 -10.10 -26.89 -8.11
CA ASP A 288 -11.18 -27.63 -8.79
C ASP A 288 -11.41 -27.16 -10.24
N VAL A 289 -11.37 -25.84 -10.45
CA VAL A 289 -11.54 -25.21 -11.77
C VAL A 289 -10.32 -25.47 -12.65
N ALA A 290 -9.11 -25.38 -12.08
CA ALA A 290 -7.87 -25.68 -12.79
C ALA A 290 -7.86 -27.13 -13.29
N THR A 291 -8.23 -28.08 -12.44
CA THR A 291 -8.27 -29.51 -12.77
C THR A 291 -9.34 -29.83 -13.81
N SER A 292 -10.53 -29.21 -13.69
CA SER A 292 -11.59 -29.36 -14.70
C SER A 292 -11.16 -28.78 -16.06
N PHE A 293 -10.61 -27.57 -16.08
CA PHE A 293 -10.12 -26.94 -17.31
C PHE A 293 -8.95 -27.71 -17.94
N LEU A 294 -8.04 -28.25 -17.11
CA LEU A 294 -6.93 -29.08 -17.57
C LEU A 294 -7.44 -30.36 -18.24
N ALA A 295 -8.46 -31.01 -17.69
CA ALA A 295 -9.09 -32.19 -18.28
C ALA A 295 -9.75 -31.86 -19.64
N GLU A 296 -10.54 -30.79 -19.70
CA GLU A 296 -11.18 -30.32 -20.94
C GLU A 296 -10.15 -29.93 -22.01
N ALA A 297 -9.08 -29.22 -21.63
CA ALA A 297 -8.03 -28.81 -22.55
C ALA A 297 -7.24 -30.01 -23.11
N ARG A 298 -7.07 -31.08 -22.32
CA ARG A 298 -6.47 -32.35 -22.77
C ARG A 298 -7.39 -33.11 -23.71
N GLU A 299 -8.67 -33.22 -23.37
CA GLU A 299 -9.68 -33.91 -24.19
C GLU A 299 -9.82 -33.26 -25.58
N ASN A 300 -9.77 -31.94 -25.64
CA ASN A 300 -9.84 -31.18 -26.90
C ASN A 300 -8.51 -31.12 -27.68
N GLY A 301 -7.46 -31.82 -27.23
CA GLY A 301 -6.14 -31.82 -27.89
C GLY A 301 -5.40 -30.48 -27.83
N LEU A 302 -5.83 -29.55 -26.98
CA LEU A 302 -5.20 -28.24 -26.79
C LEU A 302 -3.93 -28.34 -25.94
N LEU A 303 -3.94 -29.29 -25.00
CA LEU A 303 -2.82 -29.67 -24.16
C LEU A 303 -2.58 -31.18 -24.33
N GLY A 304 -1.80 -31.58 -25.32
CA GLY A 304 -1.52 -32.99 -25.59
C GLY A 304 -0.47 -33.18 -26.68
N GLY A 305 0.78 -33.38 -26.27
CA GLY A 305 1.91 -33.73 -27.12
C GLY A 305 3.01 -34.37 -26.28
N ALA A 306 3.56 -35.49 -26.75
CA ALA A 306 4.42 -36.42 -26.04
C ALA A 306 5.85 -35.90 -25.71
N ASP A 307 6.10 -34.58 -25.71
CA ASP A 307 7.47 -34.05 -25.60
C ASP A 307 7.74 -33.06 -24.45
N GLU A 308 6.76 -32.57 -23.66
CA GLU A 308 7.10 -31.69 -22.53
C GLU A 308 6.21 -31.89 -21.29
N ALA A 309 6.80 -32.54 -20.27
CA ALA A 309 6.50 -32.39 -18.84
C ALA A 309 5.06 -32.70 -18.38
N GLU A 310 4.59 -33.93 -18.61
CA GLU A 310 3.35 -34.46 -18.01
C GLU A 310 3.31 -34.44 -16.46
N ASP A 311 4.44 -34.15 -15.79
CA ASP A 311 4.60 -34.17 -14.33
C ASP A 311 4.67 -32.76 -13.67
N ASP A 312 4.66 -31.68 -14.46
CA ASP A 312 4.83 -30.31 -13.96
C ASP A 312 3.56 -29.80 -13.25
N PHE A 313 2.37 -30.02 -13.81
CA PHE A 313 1.12 -29.50 -13.24
C PHE A 313 0.69 -30.19 -11.95
N GLY A 314 0.91 -31.51 -11.80
CA GLY A 314 0.59 -32.22 -10.55
C GLY A 314 1.53 -31.82 -9.41
N THR A 315 2.82 -31.66 -9.72
CA THR A 315 3.79 -31.11 -8.77
C THR A 315 3.44 -29.68 -8.38
N LEU A 316 3.04 -28.85 -9.35
CA LEU A 316 2.63 -27.47 -9.14
C LEU A 316 1.36 -27.37 -8.28
N GLU A 317 0.37 -28.22 -8.55
CA GLU A 317 -0.86 -28.32 -7.75
C GLU A 317 -0.55 -28.65 -6.28
N ALA A 318 0.32 -29.64 -6.03
CA ALA A 318 0.74 -29.99 -4.68
C ALA A 318 1.47 -28.84 -3.97
N GLN A 319 2.35 -28.14 -4.69
CA GLN A 319 3.07 -26.97 -4.17
C GLN A 319 2.11 -25.81 -3.82
N PHE A 320 1.17 -25.48 -4.70
CA PHE A 320 0.19 -24.42 -4.42
C PHE A 320 -0.79 -24.84 -3.31
N THR A 321 -1.12 -26.13 -3.18
CA THR A 321 -1.91 -26.64 -2.06
C THR A 321 -1.18 -26.41 -0.73
N ASP A 322 0.13 -26.70 -0.66
CA ASP A 322 0.96 -26.40 0.52
C ASP A 322 0.99 -24.89 0.82
N LEU A 323 1.17 -24.05 -0.22
CA LEU A 323 1.10 -22.59 -0.06
C LEU A 323 -0.22 -22.15 0.58
N TYR A 324 -1.37 -22.59 0.04
CA TYR A 324 -2.68 -22.17 0.54
C TYR A 324 -2.96 -22.68 1.95
N SER A 325 -2.53 -23.89 2.29
CA SER A 325 -2.59 -24.41 3.67
C SER A 325 -1.82 -23.52 4.67
N ILE A 326 -0.62 -23.06 4.29
CA ILE A 326 0.17 -22.14 5.11
C ILE A 326 -0.49 -20.75 5.17
N LEU A 327 -1.03 -20.25 4.05
CA LEU A 327 -1.73 -18.96 4.02
C LEU A 327 -2.99 -18.96 4.89
N ASP A 328 -3.72 -20.08 4.94
CA ASP A 328 -4.89 -20.23 5.82
C ASP A 328 -4.48 -20.25 7.29
N SER A 329 -3.36 -20.91 7.61
CA SER A 329 -2.77 -20.86 8.95
C SER A 329 -2.39 -19.43 9.34
N LEU A 330 -1.77 -18.67 8.42
CA LEU A 330 -1.44 -17.26 8.64
C LEU A 330 -2.68 -16.38 8.84
N ARG A 331 -3.78 -16.64 8.11
CA ARG A 331 -5.07 -15.96 8.31
C ARG A 331 -5.68 -16.29 9.67
N ALA A 332 -5.51 -17.53 10.14
CA ALA A 332 -5.86 -17.96 11.48
C ALA A 332 -4.89 -17.45 12.58
N ARG A 333 -3.92 -16.60 12.21
CA ARG A 333 -2.88 -16.05 13.09
C ARG A 333 -1.91 -17.10 13.67
N ASP A 334 -1.80 -18.24 12.99
CA ASP A 334 -0.76 -19.24 13.26
C ASP A 334 0.43 -19.04 12.32
N LEU A 335 1.57 -18.63 12.91
CA LEU A 335 2.81 -18.37 12.19
C LEU A 335 3.71 -19.61 12.09
N VAL A 336 3.40 -20.68 12.82
CA VAL A 336 4.29 -21.85 12.94
C VAL A 336 4.53 -22.52 11.58
N PRO A 337 3.51 -22.83 10.76
CA PRO A 337 3.74 -23.48 9.47
C PRO A 337 4.61 -22.64 8.52
N ALA A 338 4.38 -21.32 8.49
CA ALA A 338 5.15 -20.39 7.67
C ALA A 338 6.62 -20.30 8.13
N MET A 339 6.86 -20.25 9.44
CA MET A 339 8.21 -20.25 10.00
C MET A 339 8.96 -21.55 9.72
N SER A 340 8.29 -22.71 9.86
CA SER A 340 8.88 -24.01 9.55
C SER A 340 9.20 -24.14 8.07
N TRP A 341 8.35 -23.62 7.18
CA TRP A 341 8.64 -23.55 5.75
C TRP A 341 9.85 -22.64 5.46
N ALA A 342 9.92 -21.45 6.07
CA ALA A 342 11.03 -20.52 5.88
C ALA A 342 12.36 -21.10 6.37
N ALA A 343 12.35 -21.86 7.47
CA ALA A 343 13.54 -22.54 7.98
C ALA A 343 14.02 -23.67 7.06
N ARG A 344 13.11 -24.45 6.47
CA ARG A 344 13.45 -25.52 5.50
C ARG A 344 14.03 -24.97 4.20
N ASN A 345 13.64 -23.75 3.82
CA ASN A 345 14.03 -23.11 2.56
C ASN A 345 15.03 -21.95 2.77
N ALA A 346 15.73 -21.91 3.91
CA ALA A 346 16.55 -20.77 4.31
C ALA A 346 17.66 -20.44 3.30
N GLU A 347 18.34 -21.45 2.76
CA GLU A 347 19.41 -21.26 1.76
C GLU A 347 18.90 -20.56 0.49
N GLY A 348 17.74 -20.97 -0.02
CA GLY A 348 17.12 -20.34 -1.19
C GLY A 348 16.65 -18.91 -0.91
N LEU A 349 16.11 -18.67 0.28
CA LEU A 349 15.70 -17.32 0.71
C LEU A 349 16.90 -16.39 0.88
N GLU A 350 18.02 -16.89 1.40
CA GLU A 350 19.27 -16.11 1.54
C GLU A 350 19.88 -15.79 0.18
N ALA A 351 19.89 -16.74 -0.76
CA ALA A 351 20.34 -16.51 -2.13
C ALA A 351 19.53 -15.40 -2.82
N ASN A 352 18.23 -15.33 -2.56
CA ASN A 352 17.34 -14.28 -3.06
C ASN A 352 17.39 -12.98 -2.21
N SER A 353 18.26 -12.91 -1.20
CA SER A 353 18.36 -11.78 -0.26
C SER A 353 17.04 -11.44 0.45
N SER A 354 16.18 -12.45 0.65
CA SER A 354 14.85 -12.32 1.26
C SER A 354 14.93 -11.91 2.73
N ASN A 355 13.97 -11.10 3.18
CA ASN A 355 13.81 -10.74 4.59
C ASN A 355 12.71 -11.56 5.31
N LEU A 356 12.04 -12.48 4.60
CA LEU A 356 10.84 -13.18 5.10
C LEU A 356 11.08 -13.89 6.43
N GLY A 357 12.21 -14.59 6.56
CA GLY A 357 12.57 -15.29 7.80
C GLY A 357 12.57 -14.35 9.01
N PHE A 358 13.13 -13.16 8.88
CA PHE A 358 13.13 -12.16 9.95
C PHE A 358 11.73 -11.59 10.20
N GLU A 359 10.97 -11.24 9.15
CA GLU A 359 9.64 -10.65 9.31
C GLU A 359 8.66 -11.58 10.03
N LEU A 360 8.71 -12.89 9.75
CA LEU A 360 7.89 -13.88 10.47
C LEU A 360 8.28 -13.99 11.95
N ASN A 361 9.58 -14.05 12.26
CA ASN A 361 10.07 -14.09 13.65
C ASN A 361 9.75 -12.78 14.40
N ARG A 362 9.85 -11.64 13.72
CA ARG A 362 9.46 -10.33 14.24
C ARG A 362 7.96 -10.33 14.59
N LEU A 363 7.11 -10.77 13.67
CA LEU A 363 5.66 -10.81 13.90
C LEU A 363 5.29 -11.74 15.05
N GLN A 364 5.93 -12.92 15.14
CA GLN A 364 5.74 -13.85 16.26
C GLN A 364 6.12 -13.21 17.60
N PHE A 365 7.25 -12.51 17.66
CA PHE A 365 7.65 -11.79 18.87
C PHE A 365 6.62 -10.73 19.28
N ILE A 366 6.16 -9.91 18.34
CA ILE A 366 5.14 -8.87 18.58
C ILE A 366 3.84 -9.53 19.07
N TRP A 367 3.44 -10.63 18.45
CA TRP A 367 2.22 -11.36 18.78
C TRP A 367 2.25 -11.94 20.19
N LEU A 368 3.39 -12.51 20.62
CA LEU A 368 3.59 -12.95 22.00
C LEU A 368 3.60 -11.78 22.98
N LEU A 369 4.24 -10.66 22.63
CA LEU A 369 4.36 -9.50 23.50
C LEU A 369 3.00 -8.85 23.83
N LYS A 370 2.05 -8.90 22.89
CA LYS A 370 0.67 -8.40 23.10
C LYS A 370 -0.11 -9.21 24.16
N GLY A 371 0.32 -10.44 24.45
CA GLY A 371 -0.20 -11.25 25.56
C GLY A 371 -1.58 -11.88 25.32
N PRO A 372 -2.03 -12.74 26.26
CA PRO A 372 -3.20 -13.61 26.12
C PRO A 372 -4.51 -12.85 25.87
N SER A 373 -4.67 -11.67 26.45
CA SER A 373 -5.87 -10.84 26.29
C SER A 373 -6.08 -10.33 24.85
N VAL A 374 -5.01 -10.22 24.06
CA VAL A 374 -5.08 -9.72 22.67
C VAL A 374 -4.91 -10.86 21.67
N ASN A 375 -4.01 -11.80 21.96
CA ASN A 375 -3.66 -12.85 21.02
C ASN A 375 -4.49 -14.13 21.14
N GLY A 376 -5.21 -14.33 22.25
CA GLY A 376 -6.04 -15.52 22.47
C GLY A 376 -5.23 -16.82 22.65
N LEU A 377 -3.90 -16.74 22.78
CA LEU A 377 -3.04 -17.88 23.10
C LEU A 377 -3.11 -18.20 24.61
N PRO A 378 -2.76 -19.44 25.03
CA PRO A 378 -2.74 -19.82 26.44
C PRO A 378 -1.98 -18.82 27.32
N ASP A 379 -2.50 -18.55 28.51
CA ASP A 379 -1.81 -17.72 29.52
C ASP A 379 -0.81 -18.61 30.27
N ASP A 380 0.33 -18.87 29.64
CA ASP A 380 1.44 -19.64 30.18
C ASP A 380 2.75 -18.83 30.15
N ASP A 381 3.83 -19.42 30.66
CA ASP A 381 5.17 -18.80 30.64
C ASP A 381 5.70 -18.56 29.20
N ARG A 382 4.98 -19.00 28.16
CA ARG A 382 5.27 -18.84 26.73
C ARG A 382 4.50 -17.72 26.07
N ASN A 383 3.60 -17.08 26.78
CA ASN A 383 2.89 -15.91 26.32
C ASN A 383 3.26 -14.64 27.12
N GLY A 384 2.86 -13.48 26.60
CA GLY A 384 3.16 -12.19 27.19
C GLY A 384 4.64 -11.83 27.17
N LEU A 385 5.02 -10.89 28.04
CA LEU A 385 6.39 -10.37 28.13
C LEU A 385 7.46 -11.47 28.39
N PRO A 386 7.27 -12.42 29.33
CA PRO A 386 8.26 -13.47 29.56
C PRO A 386 8.44 -14.39 28.34
N GLY A 387 7.34 -14.75 27.69
CA GLY A 387 7.35 -15.56 26.48
C GLY A 387 8.06 -14.87 25.32
N ALA A 388 7.73 -13.61 25.06
CA ALA A 388 8.36 -12.80 24.01
C ALA A 388 9.87 -12.63 24.22
N LEU A 389 10.31 -12.36 25.45
CA LEU A 389 11.75 -12.23 25.77
C LEU A 389 12.50 -13.55 25.62
N ARG A 390 11.88 -14.68 25.99
CA ARG A 390 12.48 -16.00 25.75
C ARG A 390 12.60 -16.27 24.25
N TYR A 391 11.53 -16.03 23.50
CA TYR A 391 11.52 -16.20 22.04
C TYR A 391 12.61 -15.35 21.36
N ALA A 392 12.76 -14.08 21.75
CA ALA A 392 13.81 -13.21 21.23
C ALA A 392 15.23 -13.79 21.45
N ARG A 393 15.50 -14.38 22.61
CA ARG A 393 16.81 -14.98 22.91
C ARG A 393 17.11 -16.20 22.03
N GLU A 394 16.10 -17.01 21.75
CA GLU A 394 16.25 -18.25 20.98
C GLU A 394 16.38 -17.98 19.47
N HIS A 395 15.72 -16.94 18.95
CA HIS A 395 15.55 -16.74 17.52
C HIS A 395 16.27 -15.51 16.93
N PHE A 396 16.43 -14.40 17.66
CA PHE A 396 16.91 -13.14 17.07
C PHE A 396 18.42 -13.08 16.80
N TRP A 397 19.23 -13.89 17.49
CA TRP A 397 20.70 -13.84 17.33
C TRP A 397 21.15 -14.13 15.88
N LYS A 398 20.42 -14.98 15.16
CA LYS A 398 20.69 -15.32 13.74
C LYS A 398 20.55 -14.11 12.81
N PHE A 399 19.69 -13.16 13.17
CA PHE A 399 19.38 -11.99 12.35
C PHE A 399 20.16 -10.74 12.78
N GLN A 400 21.00 -10.83 13.81
CA GLN A 400 21.61 -9.65 14.43
C GLN A 400 22.55 -8.88 13.50
N ALA A 401 23.26 -9.57 12.60
CA ALA A 401 24.16 -8.94 11.65
C ALA A 401 23.43 -8.00 10.66
N ARG A 402 22.24 -8.41 10.19
CA ARG A 402 21.46 -7.68 9.17
C ARG A 402 20.36 -6.78 9.76
N HIS A 403 19.71 -7.22 10.83
CA HIS A 403 18.51 -6.59 11.42
C HIS A 403 18.73 -6.05 12.84
N GLY A 404 19.98 -5.91 13.29
CA GLY A 404 20.31 -5.52 14.67
C GLY A 404 19.63 -4.23 15.15
N ARG A 405 19.42 -3.25 14.27
CA ARG A 405 18.69 -2.00 14.62
C ARG A 405 17.22 -2.27 14.96
N GLN A 406 16.52 -3.07 14.15
CA GLN A 406 15.12 -3.42 14.37
C GLN A 406 14.97 -4.28 15.63
N ILE A 407 15.86 -5.25 15.83
CA ILE A 407 15.89 -6.09 17.03
C ILE A 407 16.05 -5.24 18.30
N LYS A 408 16.97 -4.26 18.29
CA LYS A 408 17.14 -3.32 19.41
C LYS A 408 15.86 -2.56 19.70
N SER A 409 15.18 -2.04 18.68
CA SER A 409 13.92 -1.32 18.87
C SER A 409 12.81 -2.22 19.46
N LEU A 410 12.68 -3.46 18.97
CA LEU A 410 11.70 -4.43 19.47
C LEU A 410 11.94 -4.79 20.94
N VAL A 411 13.19 -5.08 21.31
CA VAL A 411 13.56 -5.39 22.69
C VAL A 411 13.39 -4.17 23.60
N THR A 412 13.73 -2.97 23.12
CA THR A 412 13.54 -1.73 23.90
C THR A 412 12.06 -1.42 24.13
N ALA A 413 11.19 -1.73 23.16
CA ALA A 413 9.74 -1.55 23.30
C ALA A 413 9.16 -2.35 24.48
N THR A 414 9.79 -3.47 24.88
CA THR A 414 9.35 -4.26 26.03
C THR A 414 9.38 -3.51 27.37
N ILE A 415 10.19 -2.45 27.48
CA ILE A 415 10.23 -1.57 28.66
C ILE A 415 8.87 -0.87 28.86
N PHE A 416 8.14 -0.65 27.76
CA PHE A 416 6.82 -0.04 27.73
C PHE A 416 5.69 -1.06 27.76
N SER A 417 5.95 -2.33 28.11
CA SER A 417 4.94 -3.40 28.19
C SER A 417 3.64 -3.03 28.93
N PRO A 418 3.64 -2.20 30.01
CA PRO A 418 2.39 -1.80 30.67
C PRO A 418 1.53 -0.82 29.85
N ASN A 419 2.11 -0.14 28.87
CA ASN A 419 1.46 0.89 28.07
C ASN A 419 2.06 0.93 26.66
N LEU A 420 1.89 -0.15 25.90
CA LEU A 420 2.49 -0.31 24.58
C LEU A 420 1.84 0.62 23.54
N ASP A 421 0.55 0.89 23.67
CA ASP A 421 -0.21 1.64 22.67
C ASP A 421 0.05 3.16 22.75
N GLU A 422 0.43 3.70 23.92
CA GLU A 422 0.89 5.09 24.06
C GLU A 422 2.42 5.23 23.96
N SER A 423 3.12 4.13 23.68
CA SER A 423 4.59 4.15 23.61
C SER A 423 5.09 4.77 22.30
N PRO A 424 6.34 5.30 22.27
CA PRO A 424 6.99 5.72 21.04
C PRO A 424 7.14 4.59 19.99
N TYR A 425 6.89 3.34 20.38
CA TYR A 425 7.00 2.15 19.53
C TYR A 425 5.63 1.62 19.07
N ALA A 426 4.52 2.31 19.35
CA ALA A 426 3.18 1.83 19.00
C ALA A 426 3.04 1.46 17.51
N SER A 427 3.57 2.29 16.61
CA SER A 427 3.56 2.02 15.16
C SER A 427 4.41 0.81 14.76
N LEU A 428 5.50 0.52 15.48
CA LEU A 428 6.35 -0.65 15.23
C LEU A 428 5.66 -1.97 15.61
N LEU A 429 4.77 -1.90 16.60
CA LEU A 429 4.03 -3.02 17.20
C LEU A 429 2.60 -3.16 16.66
N ALA A 430 2.22 -2.37 15.65
CA ALA A 430 0.90 -2.45 15.04
C ALA A 430 0.72 -3.80 14.32
N THR A 431 -0.43 -4.45 14.55
CA THR A 431 -0.73 -5.80 14.03
C THR A 431 -1.91 -5.85 13.06
N ASP A 432 -2.60 -4.73 12.81
CA ASP A 432 -3.87 -4.69 12.08
C ASP A 432 -3.74 -5.24 10.65
N SER A 433 -2.69 -4.85 9.93
CA SER A 433 -2.36 -5.35 8.58
C SER A 433 -1.21 -6.36 8.56
N ALA A 434 -0.51 -6.53 9.68
CA ALA A 434 0.78 -7.24 9.71
C ALA A 434 0.68 -8.71 9.25
N PHE A 435 -0.39 -9.42 9.62
CA PHE A 435 -0.61 -10.80 9.17
C PHE A 435 -0.93 -10.89 7.67
N ALA A 436 -1.70 -9.94 7.14
CA ALA A 436 -2.01 -9.89 5.71
C ALA A 436 -0.76 -9.53 4.89
N GLU A 437 0.05 -8.60 5.38
CA GLU A 437 1.35 -8.25 4.77
C GLU A 437 2.33 -9.42 4.81
N ALA A 438 2.41 -10.15 5.94
CA ALA A 438 3.22 -11.34 6.07
C ALA A 438 2.77 -12.45 5.10
N ALA A 439 1.46 -12.67 4.95
CA ALA A 439 0.90 -13.62 3.99
C ALA A 439 1.23 -13.24 2.54
N ASN A 440 1.13 -11.96 2.17
CA ASN A 440 1.50 -11.48 0.84
C ASN A 440 3.00 -11.62 0.58
N SER A 441 3.84 -11.30 1.57
CA SER A 441 5.29 -11.49 1.45
C SER A 441 5.63 -12.97 1.33
N PHE A 442 5.00 -13.83 2.11
CA PHE A 442 5.19 -15.28 2.05
C PHE A 442 4.85 -15.83 0.67
N ALA A 443 3.67 -15.49 0.12
CA ALA A 443 3.25 -15.94 -1.20
C ALA A 443 4.21 -15.50 -2.32
N ARG A 444 4.74 -14.27 -2.23
CA ARG A 444 5.72 -13.74 -3.19
C ARG A 444 7.02 -14.55 -3.17
N GLU A 445 7.57 -14.78 -1.98
CA GLU A 445 8.82 -15.51 -1.80
C GLU A 445 8.69 -16.98 -2.16
N PHE A 446 7.54 -17.59 -1.81
CA PHE A 446 7.19 -18.94 -2.24
C PHE A 446 7.24 -19.07 -3.77
N CYS A 447 6.57 -18.16 -4.48
CA CYS A 447 6.58 -18.14 -5.94
C CYS A 447 7.98 -17.87 -6.50
N SER A 448 8.76 -17.00 -5.86
CA SER A 448 10.14 -16.71 -6.27
C SER A 448 11.05 -17.94 -6.16
N LEU A 449 10.90 -18.76 -5.12
CA LEU A 449 11.65 -20.02 -4.99
C LEU A 449 11.25 -21.06 -6.03
N LEU A 450 9.98 -21.07 -6.44
CA LEU A 450 9.52 -21.86 -7.58
C LEU A 450 9.96 -21.29 -8.94
N LYS A 451 10.75 -20.21 -8.97
CA LYS A 451 11.17 -19.49 -10.18
C LYS A 451 9.98 -18.95 -11.00
N LEU A 452 8.86 -18.70 -10.34
CA LEU A 452 7.69 -18.06 -10.92
C LEU A 452 7.75 -16.55 -10.69
N SER A 453 7.09 -15.80 -11.56
CA SER A 453 6.95 -14.36 -11.39
C SER A 453 6.18 -13.99 -10.12
N ALA A 454 6.45 -12.80 -9.58
CA ALA A 454 5.80 -12.27 -8.37
C ALA A 454 4.30 -11.96 -8.58
N GLU A 455 3.89 -11.67 -9.81
CA GLU A 455 2.49 -11.53 -10.22
C GLU A 455 2.19 -12.57 -11.31
N SER A 456 0.93 -12.99 -11.44
CA SER A 456 0.54 -13.91 -12.50
C SER A 456 0.77 -13.27 -13.88
N PRO A 457 1.44 -13.95 -14.83
CA PRO A 457 1.62 -13.43 -16.18
C PRO A 457 0.28 -13.11 -16.87
N LEU A 458 -0.75 -13.94 -16.63
CA LEU A 458 -2.10 -13.69 -17.14
C LEU A 458 -2.68 -12.39 -16.59
N TYR A 459 -2.59 -12.19 -15.27
CA TYR A 459 -3.08 -10.99 -14.61
C TYR A 459 -2.40 -9.73 -15.15
N VAL A 460 -1.07 -9.77 -15.28
CA VAL A 460 -0.28 -8.65 -15.82
C VAL A 460 -0.67 -8.37 -17.27
N ALA A 461 -0.74 -9.40 -18.12
CA ALA A 461 -1.08 -9.25 -19.53
C ALA A 461 -2.49 -8.69 -19.75
N VAL A 462 -3.49 -9.23 -19.03
CA VAL A 462 -4.87 -8.74 -19.11
C VAL A 462 -4.98 -7.31 -18.59
N THR A 463 -4.30 -6.98 -17.50
CA THR A 463 -4.34 -5.62 -16.93
C THR A 463 -3.64 -4.61 -17.83
N ALA A 464 -2.45 -4.93 -18.33
CA ALA A 464 -1.74 -4.09 -19.29
C ALA A 464 -2.54 -3.91 -20.58
N GLY A 465 -3.15 -4.99 -21.09
CA GLY A 465 -4.05 -4.97 -22.23
C GLY A 465 -5.29 -4.10 -22.00
N ALA A 466 -5.92 -4.18 -20.83
CA ALA A 466 -7.06 -3.34 -20.49
C ALA A 466 -6.71 -1.83 -20.43
N ILE A 467 -5.49 -1.51 -19.98
CA ILE A 467 -4.97 -0.13 -19.96
C ILE A 467 -4.70 0.37 -21.39
N SER A 468 -4.14 -0.46 -22.27
CA SER A 468 -3.77 -0.08 -23.63
C SER A 468 -4.94 -0.07 -24.61
N LEU A 469 -5.95 -0.91 -24.40
CA LEU A 469 -7.05 -1.16 -25.33
C LEU A 469 -7.80 0.12 -25.78
N PRO A 470 -8.16 1.07 -24.91
CA PRO A 470 -8.85 2.30 -25.35
C PRO A 470 -8.02 3.13 -26.34
N GLN A 471 -6.70 3.18 -26.15
CA GLN A 471 -5.78 3.88 -27.05
C GLN A 471 -5.60 3.10 -28.36
N LEU A 472 -5.47 1.77 -28.29
CA LEU A 472 -5.43 0.89 -29.47
C LEU A 472 -6.67 1.10 -30.36
N LEU A 473 -7.87 1.09 -29.77
CA LEU A 473 -9.13 1.31 -30.50
C LEU A 473 -9.22 2.70 -31.14
N LYS A 474 -8.67 3.74 -30.48
CA LYS A 474 -8.61 5.09 -31.05
C LYS A 474 -7.62 5.14 -32.23
N TYR A 475 -6.49 4.45 -32.09
CA TYR A 475 -5.47 4.38 -33.13
C TYR A 475 -5.98 3.63 -34.36
N ASP A 476 -6.55 2.43 -34.20
CA ASP A 476 -7.09 1.61 -35.30
C ASP A 476 -8.11 2.39 -36.16
N ARG A 477 -9.02 3.12 -35.52
CA ARG A 477 -9.98 4.00 -36.23
C ARG A 477 -9.29 5.09 -37.04
N THR A 478 -8.23 5.69 -36.49
CA THR A 478 -7.49 6.77 -37.15
C THR A 478 -6.61 6.23 -38.29
N ALA A 479 -5.98 5.08 -38.09
CA ALA A 479 -5.14 4.40 -39.07
C ALA A 479 -5.96 3.95 -40.29
N LYS A 480 -7.13 3.32 -40.06
CA LYS A 480 -8.10 2.97 -41.12
C LYS A 480 -8.59 4.21 -41.87
N ALA A 481 -8.88 5.30 -41.16
CA ALA A 481 -9.27 6.57 -41.79
C ALA A 481 -8.15 7.18 -42.66
N ARG A 482 -6.88 6.92 -42.33
CA ARG A 482 -5.70 7.41 -43.06
C ARG A 482 -5.19 6.45 -44.14
N ARG A 483 -5.80 5.27 -44.31
CA ARG A 483 -5.32 4.18 -45.19
C ARG A 483 -3.85 3.81 -44.95
N THR A 484 -3.37 3.99 -43.72
CA THR A 484 -2.05 3.54 -43.29
C THR A 484 -2.26 2.27 -42.50
N GLU A 485 -1.95 1.12 -43.08
CA GLU A 485 -2.01 -0.15 -42.37
C GLU A 485 -0.84 -0.25 -41.41
N TRP A 486 -1.08 -0.88 -40.27
CA TRP A 486 -0.03 -1.32 -39.37
C TRP A 486 0.66 -2.52 -40.04
N THR A 487 1.84 -2.30 -40.62
CA THR A 487 2.46 -3.29 -41.52
C THR A 487 3.54 -4.15 -40.88
N SER A 488 3.96 -3.90 -39.62
CA SER A 488 5.08 -4.62 -39.02
C SER A 488 4.87 -5.00 -37.55
N HIS A 489 5.41 -6.16 -37.18
CA HIS A 489 5.36 -6.73 -35.82
C HIS A 489 6.16 -5.89 -34.79
N ASP A 490 7.10 -5.05 -35.24
CA ASP A 490 8.10 -4.38 -34.40
C ASP A 490 7.89 -2.86 -34.24
N GLU A 491 6.86 -2.29 -34.85
CA GLU A 491 6.48 -0.88 -34.69
C GLU A 491 5.60 -0.68 -33.46
N GLN A 492 5.98 0.19 -32.53
CA GLN A 492 5.11 0.57 -31.41
C GLN A 492 4.46 1.93 -31.72
N ALA A 493 3.19 1.93 -32.13
CA ALA A 493 2.51 3.15 -32.58
C ALA A 493 2.36 4.24 -31.49
N PHE A 494 2.32 3.84 -30.22
CA PHE A 494 2.24 4.76 -29.08
C PHE A 494 2.79 4.14 -27.81
N GLU A 495 3.29 5.00 -26.92
CA GLU A 495 3.67 4.62 -25.57
C GLU A 495 2.42 4.23 -24.78
N THR A 496 2.41 3.00 -24.26
CA THR A 496 1.32 2.57 -23.37
C THR A 496 1.61 3.12 -21.97
N PRO A 497 0.69 3.89 -21.35
CA PRO A 497 0.90 4.50 -20.04
C PRO A 497 0.74 3.44 -18.93
N LEU A 498 1.65 2.47 -18.90
CA LEU A 498 1.67 1.45 -17.86
C LEU A 498 2.11 2.06 -16.52
N PRO A 499 1.47 1.68 -15.40
CA PRO A 499 1.97 2.03 -14.07
C PRO A 499 3.41 1.54 -13.89
N ARG A 500 4.24 2.32 -13.17
CA ARG A 500 5.66 1.96 -12.92
C ARG A 500 5.88 0.53 -12.42
N ARG A 501 4.94 -0.01 -11.63
CA ARG A 501 4.98 -1.40 -11.13
C ARG A 501 4.93 -2.48 -12.23
N MET A 502 4.50 -2.14 -13.43
CA MET A 502 4.43 -3.04 -14.60
C MET A 502 5.57 -2.79 -15.59
N VAL A 503 6.51 -1.88 -15.27
CA VAL A 503 7.67 -1.55 -16.09
C VAL A 503 8.88 -2.26 -15.48
N TYR A 504 9.14 -3.48 -15.96
CA TYR A 504 10.19 -4.35 -15.42
C TYR A 504 11.58 -4.08 -16.00
N HIS A 505 11.63 -3.58 -17.25
CA HIS A 505 12.87 -3.34 -17.97
C HIS A 505 12.79 -1.99 -18.66
N PRO A 506 13.88 -1.21 -18.70
CA PRO A 506 13.94 -0.01 -19.51
C PRO A 506 13.88 -0.39 -20.99
N ILE A 507 12.93 0.19 -21.71
CA ILE A 507 12.76 -0.01 -23.15
C ILE A 507 12.94 1.34 -23.83
N PHE A 508 13.73 1.37 -24.91
CA PHE A 508 13.83 2.55 -25.77
C PHE A 508 13.27 2.23 -27.15
N VAL A 509 12.29 3.03 -27.58
CA VAL A 509 11.74 3.01 -28.93
C VAL A 509 12.37 4.14 -29.74
N CYS A 510 12.98 3.78 -30.86
CA CYS A 510 13.69 4.69 -31.74
C CYS A 510 12.71 5.66 -32.39
N PRO A 511 12.75 6.98 -32.15
CA PRO A 511 11.67 7.85 -32.65
C PRO A 511 11.80 8.19 -34.15
N VAL A 512 12.91 7.79 -34.78
CA VAL A 512 13.11 7.88 -36.25
C VAL A 512 12.52 6.66 -36.96
N LEU A 513 12.85 5.44 -36.52
CA LEU A 513 12.36 4.21 -37.14
C LEU A 513 11.05 3.71 -36.54
N LYS A 514 10.65 4.21 -35.37
CA LYS A 514 9.50 3.78 -34.56
C LYS A 514 9.55 2.32 -34.10
N GLU A 515 10.74 1.75 -34.10
CA GLU A 515 11.03 0.37 -33.70
C GLU A 515 11.66 0.32 -32.29
N GLN A 516 11.35 -0.71 -31.52
CA GLN A 516 12.01 -0.99 -30.25
C GLN A 516 13.49 -1.37 -30.48
N THR A 517 14.39 -0.82 -29.65
CA THR A 517 15.81 -1.19 -29.71
C THR A 517 16.07 -2.59 -29.18
N THR A 518 17.07 -3.26 -29.76
CA THR A 518 17.49 -4.63 -29.41
C THR A 518 18.99 -4.67 -29.15
N ALA A 519 19.52 -5.79 -28.65
CA ALA A 519 20.97 -5.97 -28.53
C ALA A 519 21.70 -5.81 -29.89
N ASN A 520 21.04 -6.15 -31.00
CA ASN A 520 21.53 -5.97 -32.36
C ASN A 520 21.18 -4.61 -32.96
N ASN A 521 20.37 -3.78 -32.31
CA ASN A 521 20.08 -2.41 -32.75
C ASN A 521 19.95 -1.53 -31.50
N PRO A 522 21.05 -1.28 -30.77
CA PRO A 522 21.00 -0.61 -29.49
C PRO A 522 20.69 0.88 -29.64
N PRO A 523 20.24 1.55 -28.56
CA PRO A 523 20.15 2.99 -28.51
C PRO A 523 21.55 3.62 -28.58
N MET A 524 21.70 4.61 -29.45
CA MET A 524 22.91 5.40 -29.68
C MET A 524 22.65 6.85 -29.28
N MET A 525 23.42 7.35 -28.31
CA MET A 525 23.46 8.75 -27.92
C MET A 525 24.31 9.53 -28.91
N LEU A 526 23.71 10.54 -29.55
CA LEU A 526 24.39 11.48 -30.43
C LEU A 526 25.20 12.50 -29.62
N PRO A 527 26.17 13.22 -30.22
CA PRO A 527 26.98 14.24 -29.53
C PRO A 527 26.15 15.36 -28.87
N CYS A 528 24.95 15.61 -29.39
CA CYS A 528 24.00 16.57 -28.83
C CYS A 528 23.16 16.03 -27.66
N GLY A 529 23.35 14.78 -27.25
CA GLY A 529 22.60 14.13 -26.16
C GLY A 529 21.28 13.46 -26.58
N HIS A 530 20.79 13.71 -27.80
CA HIS A 530 19.62 13.00 -28.33
C HIS A 530 19.94 11.53 -28.62
N VAL A 531 18.95 10.65 -28.42
CA VAL A 531 19.12 9.21 -28.60
C VAL A 531 18.34 8.74 -29.83
N VAL A 532 18.96 7.90 -30.65
CA VAL A 532 18.35 7.20 -31.79
C VAL A 532 18.90 5.77 -31.84
N CYS A 533 18.21 4.83 -32.48
CA CYS A 533 18.74 3.47 -32.67
C CYS A 533 19.91 3.44 -33.66
N ARG A 534 20.79 2.44 -33.53
CA ARG A 534 21.97 2.25 -34.38
C ARG A 534 21.65 2.20 -35.87
N ASP A 535 20.58 1.54 -36.26
CA ASP A 535 20.21 1.43 -37.67
C ASP A 535 19.60 2.73 -38.23
N ALA A 536 18.87 3.50 -37.41
CA ALA A 536 18.49 4.87 -37.78
C ALA A 536 19.73 5.73 -38.03
N LEU A 537 20.69 5.67 -37.10
CA LEU A 537 21.92 6.43 -37.20
C LEU A 537 22.69 6.09 -38.48
N LYS A 538 22.81 4.79 -38.83
CA LYS A 538 23.43 4.36 -40.08
C LYS A 538 22.71 4.92 -41.32
N ARG A 539 21.36 4.88 -41.33
CA ARG A 539 20.55 5.41 -42.45
C ARG A 539 20.64 6.94 -42.58
N MET A 540 20.94 7.64 -41.50
CA MET A 540 21.06 9.10 -41.48
C MET A 540 22.42 9.63 -41.95
N ILE A 541 23.43 8.76 -42.09
CA ILE A 541 24.77 9.17 -42.56
C ILE A 541 24.70 9.49 -44.06
N LYS A 542 25.04 10.73 -44.41
CA LYS A 542 25.28 11.16 -45.79
C LYS A 542 26.68 11.73 -45.89
N SER A 543 27.50 11.16 -46.78
CA SER A 543 28.89 11.62 -47.00
C SER A 543 29.71 11.74 -45.71
N SER A 544 29.72 10.69 -44.89
CA SER A 544 30.44 10.55 -43.60
C SER A 544 29.93 11.33 -42.38
N LYS A 545 28.94 12.23 -42.55
CA LYS A 545 28.31 12.98 -41.46
C LYS A 545 26.82 12.67 -41.35
N PHE A 546 26.24 12.86 -40.18
CA PHE A 546 24.79 12.80 -39.96
C PHE A 546 24.29 14.11 -39.35
N LYS A 547 23.00 14.40 -39.55
CA LYS A 547 22.27 15.50 -38.90
C LYS A 547 21.34 14.94 -37.85
N CYS A 548 21.32 15.51 -36.65
CA CYS A 548 20.32 15.13 -35.65
C CYS A 548 18.91 15.51 -36.14
N PRO A 549 17.88 14.66 -35.96
CA PRO A 549 16.52 14.97 -36.38
C PRO A 549 15.82 15.96 -35.44
N TYR A 550 16.31 16.14 -34.22
CA TYR A 550 15.70 17.00 -33.19
C TYR A 550 16.41 18.34 -33.01
N CYS A 551 17.61 18.51 -33.56
CA CYS A 551 18.40 19.73 -33.38
C CYS A 551 19.37 19.93 -34.56
N PRO A 552 19.91 21.14 -34.78
CA PRO A 552 20.75 21.44 -35.93
C PRO A 552 22.18 20.87 -35.85
N VAL A 553 22.51 20.11 -34.79
CA VAL A 553 23.86 19.58 -34.57
C VAL A 553 24.18 18.46 -35.56
N GLU A 554 25.35 18.56 -36.19
CA GLU A 554 25.95 17.54 -37.06
C GLU A 554 26.99 16.74 -36.28
N GLY A 555 27.16 15.46 -36.63
CA GLY A 555 28.15 14.58 -36.01
C GLY A 555 28.66 13.50 -36.96
N VAL A 556 29.70 12.78 -36.51
CA VAL A 556 30.24 11.61 -37.20
C VAL A 556 29.87 10.35 -36.41
N PHE A 557 29.68 9.23 -37.08
CA PHE A 557 29.25 7.97 -36.44
C PHE A 557 30.11 7.56 -35.22
N LYS A 558 31.41 7.84 -35.26
CA LYS A 558 32.36 7.54 -34.16
C LYS A 558 32.08 8.30 -32.87
N ASP A 559 31.42 9.46 -32.97
CA ASP A 559 31.13 10.31 -31.82
C ASP A 559 29.85 9.87 -31.10
N ALA A 560 29.06 8.98 -31.71
CA ALA A 560 27.89 8.40 -31.09
C ALA A 560 28.27 7.30 -30.10
N ARG A 561 27.67 7.33 -28.91
CA ARG A 561 27.93 6.36 -27.84
C ARG A 561 26.76 5.40 -27.68
N GLU A 562 27.05 4.12 -27.64
CA GLU A 562 26.05 3.10 -27.32
C GLU A 562 25.58 3.24 -25.87
N ILE A 563 24.27 3.22 -25.66
CA ILE A 563 23.64 3.15 -24.33
C ILE A 563 23.32 1.69 -24.04
N ARG A 564 23.77 1.19 -22.89
CA ARG A 564 23.35 -0.10 -22.35
C ARG A 564 22.16 0.14 -21.42
N LEU A 565 21.00 -0.39 -21.82
CA LEU A 565 19.75 -0.32 -21.07
C LEU A 565 19.67 -1.39 -19.99
#